data_AF-A0A2T4C6V6-F1
#
_entry.id   AF-A0A2T4C6V6-F1
#
_cell.length_a   1.000
_cell.length_b   1.000
_cell.length_c   1.000
_cell.angle_alpha   90.00
_cell.angle_beta   90.00
_cell.angle_gamma   90.00
#
_symmetry.space_group_name_H-M   'P 1'
#
loop_
_entity.id
_entity.type
_entity.pdbx_description
1 polymer ?
#
loop_
_entity_poly.entity_id
_entity_poly.type
_entity_poly.pdbx_seq_one_letter_code
_entity_poly.pdbx_strand_id
1 'polypeptide(L)'
;MQFKLLSVFAAALTVQSAYGMSTTQQGQAVQRSEQSQQVHQLEQLAQDIQTQQAAEIQQLDIGAPQINATALTSTLNSVSDALAVTGNSVSNITANTLAQQFPTIVNSLSTLAGALVTNIGGVITTPVTSTFNQADQLNVYNAFVNMTQANDQLIKTFLGPSGIVTNSLLRQPIGIVLNLIERSIVNLAGATIARIPAYAQQAQNQLSTIHADLALTIKT
;
A
#
# COMPACT_ATOMS: atom_id res chain seq x y z
N MET A 1 28.33 40.51 23.01
CA MET A 1 26.88 40.22 23.10
C MET A 1 26.69 39.05 24.06
N GLN A 2 25.59 39.11 24.81
CA GLN A 2 25.18 38.33 25.99
C GLN A 2 25.17 36.79 25.77
N PHE A 3 25.73 35.98 26.69
CA PHE A 3 25.05 35.19 27.76
C PHE A 3 23.99 34.21 27.20
N LYS A 4 23.98 32.88 27.43
CA LYS A 4 24.23 32.06 28.64
C LYS A 4 24.46 30.58 28.26
N LEU A 5 25.41 29.94 28.94
CA LEU A 5 25.39 28.52 29.30
C LEU A 5 24.25 28.28 30.30
N LEU A 6 23.51 27.17 30.17
CA LEU A 6 22.87 26.49 31.29
C LEU A 6 22.70 24.99 30.95
N SER A 7 23.65 24.22 31.46
CA SER A 7 23.49 22.85 31.94
C SER A 7 22.19 22.65 32.72
N VAL A 8 21.48 21.54 32.49
CA VAL A 8 21.13 20.51 33.50
C VAL A 8 20.59 19.26 32.75
N PHE A 9 21.45 18.29 32.50
CA PHE A 9 21.05 16.88 32.40
C PHE A 9 21.16 16.32 33.82
N ALA A 10 20.03 16.13 34.50
CA ALA A 10 19.83 15.24 35.64
C ALA A 10 18.46 15.52 36.24
N ALA A 11 17.45 14.76 35.83
CA ALA A 11 16.32 14.48 36.71
C ALA A 11 16.43 13.00 37.05
N ALA A 12 16.80 12.75 38.30
CA ALA A 12 17.00 11.44 38.88
C ALA A 12 15.71 10.62 38.85
N LEU A 13 15.86 9.36 38.45
CA LEU A 13 15.00 8.26 38.84
C LEU A 13 15.10 8.10 40.36
N THR A 14 14.12 8.60 41.10
CA THR A 14 13.86 8.14 42.47
C THR A 14 12.43 7.63 42.55
N VAL A 15 12.32 6.31 42.51
CA VAL A 15 11.14 5.54 42.89
C VAL A 15 10.93 5.74 44.38
N GLN A 16 9.85 6.44 44.78
CA GLN A 16 9.03 6.13 45.95
C GLN A 16 7.95 7.21 46.16
N SER A 17 6.80 7.02 45.51
CA SER A 17 5.49 7.26 46.13
C SER A 17 4.46 6.54 45.28
N ALA A 18 4.07 5.37 45.77
CA ALA A 18 2.86 4.70 45.33
C ALA A 18 1.64 5.61 45.61
N TYR A 19 0.62 5.43 44.75
CA TYR A 19 -0.73 6.00 44.82
C TYR A 19 -0.88 7.47 44.39
N GLY A 20 -1.28 7.65 43.12
CA GLY A 20 -1.87 8.91 42.68
C GLY A 20 -1.63 9.33 41.24
N MET A 21 -1.28 8.45 40.29
CA MET A 21 -1.48 8.83 38.90
C MET A 21 -2.99 8.89 38.65
N SER A 22 -3.50 10.07 38.29
CA SER A 22 -4.90 10.18 37.88
C SER A 22 -5.15 9.23 36.71
N THR A 23 -6.30 8.57 36.72
CA THR A 23 -6.72 7.64 35.66
C THR A 23 -6.62 8.26 34.26
N THR A 24 -6.72 9.58 34.18
CA THR A 24 -6.56 10.37 32.95
C THR A 24 -5.12 10.43 32.44
N GLN A 25 -4.11 10.57 33.31
CA GLN A 25 -2.70 10.64 32.89
C GLN A 25 -2.14 9.26 32.53
N GLN A 26 -2.54 8.21 33.27
CA GLN A 26 -2.22 6.83 32.88
C GLN A 26 -2.89 6.43 31.57
N GLY A 27 -4.16 6.78 31.35
CA GLY A 27 -4.86 6.49 30.09
C GLY A 27 -4.21 7.16 28.87
N GLN A 28 -3.75 8.40 29.02
CA GLN A 28 -3.05 9.13 27.95
C GLN A 28 -1.65 8.57 27.65
N ALA A 29 -0.92 8.13 28.67
CA ALA A 29 0.39 7.51 28.48
C ALA A 29 0.29 6.14 27.79
N VAL A 30 -0.70 5.33 28.17
CA VAL A 30 -0.97 4.02 27.54
C VAL A 30 -1.39 4.19 26.07
N GLN A 31 -2.32 5.11 25.77
CA GLN A 31 -2.73 5.38 24.39
C GLN A 31 -1.58 5.87 23.49
N ARG A 32 -0.69 6.72 24.02
CA ARG A 32 0.50 7.14 23.26
C ARG A 32 1.46 5.98 23.00
N SER A 33 1.60 5.05 23.95
CA SER A 33 2.44 3.87 23.77
C SER A 33 1.87 2.90 22.72
N GLU A 34 0.57 2.65 22.73
CA GLU A 34 -0.11 1.81 21.74
C GLU A 34 -0.02 2.42 20.34
N GLN A 35 -0.29 3.73 20.22
CA GLN A 35 -0.17 4.43 18.95
C GLN A 35 1.27 4.39 18.41
N SER A 36 2.27 4.55 19.27
CA SER A 36 3.68 4.48 18.87
C SER A 36 4.04 3.09 18.35
N GLN A 37 3.51 2.03 18.97
CA GLN A 37 3.69 0.65 18.49
C GLN A 37 3.02 0.42 17.14
N GLN A 38 1.80 0.95 16.94
CA GLN A 38 1.08 0.86 15.68
C GLN A 38 1.84 1.55 14.54
N VAL A 39 2.33 2.76 14.77
CA VAL A 39 3.17 3.48 13.80
C VAL A 39 4.43 2.68 13.49
N HIS A 40 5.10 2.14 14.50
CA HIS A 40 6.31 1.33 14.29
C HIS A 40 6.06 0.08 13.45
N GLN A 41 4.93 -0.61 13.64
CA GLN A 41 4.55 -1.77 12.80
C GLN A 41 4.36 -1.38 11.33
N LEU A 42 3.79 -0.21 11.05
CA LEU A 42 3.62 0.29 9.68
C LEU A 42 4.94 0.75 9.07
N GLU A 43 5.84 1.32 9.86
CA GLU A 43 7.20 1.65 9.42
C GLU A 43 7.99 0.40 9.06
N GLN A 44 7.95 -0.64 9.89
CA GLN A 44 8.55 -1.94 9.59
C GLN A 44 7.95 -2.54 8.31
N LEU A 45 6.62 -2.54 8.20
CA LEU A 45 5.95 -3.02 7.00
C LEU A 45 6.39 -2.24 5.75
N ALA A 46 6.46 -0.91 5.82
CA ALA A 46 6.90 -0.09 4.70
C ALA A 46 8.35 -0.43 4.28
N GLN A 47 9.25 -0.65 5.25
CA GLN A 47 10.63 -1.07 5.00
C GLN A 47 10.71 -2.46 4.36
N ASP A 48 9.90 -3.41 4.84
CA ASP A 48 9.84 -4.77 4.30
C ASP A 48 9.34 -4.76 2.86
N ILE A 49 8.26 -4.02 2.57
CA ILE A 49 7.72 -3.85 1.21
C ILE A 49 8.78 -3.25 0.29
N GLN A 50 9.44 -2.18 0.73
CA GLN A 50 10.47 -1.52 -0.07
C GLN A 50 11.65 -2.46 -0.36
N THR A 51 12.07 -3.25 0.63
CA THR A 51 13.16 -4.21 0.49
C THR A 51 12.80 -5.33 -0.49
N GLN A 52 11.59 -5.90 -0.38
CA GLN A 52 11.09 -6.93 -1.30
C GLN A 52 10.98 -6.42 -2.73
N GLN A 53 10.40 -5.22 -2.93
CA GLN A 53 10.31 -4.59 -4.24
C GLN A 53 11.70 -4.32 -4.84
N ALA A 54 12.66 -3.88 -4.03
CA ALA A 54 14.03 -3.66 -4.49
C ALA A 54 14.73 -4.97 -4.90
N ALA A 55 14.48 -6.08 -4.18
CA ALA A 55 15.08 -7.37 -4.50
C ALA A 55 14.56 -7.94 -5.83
N GLU A 56 13.27 -7.78 -6.13
CA GLU A 56 12.66 -8.41 -7.32
C GLU A 56 12.66 -7.54 -8.59
N ILE A 57 12.74 -6.21 -8.47
CA ILE A 57 12.56 -5.29 -9.62
C ILE A 57 13.91 -4.79 -10.19
N GLN A 58 15.06 -5.12 -9.57
CA GLN A 58 16.36 -4.54 -9.92
C GLN A 58 16.99 -5.03 -11.23
N GLN A 59 16.42 -6.03 -11.90
CA GLN A 59 17.00 -6.55 -13.14
C GLN A 59 15.96 -6.71 -14.22
N LEU A 60 16.18 -6.01 -15.34
CA LEU A 60 15.52 -6.32 -16.60
C LEU A 60 15.96 -7.72 -17.03
N ASP A 61 15.01 -8.65 -17.07
CA ASP A 61 15.31 -10.01 -17.52
C ASP A 61 15.19 -10.07 -19.05
N ILE A 62 16.30 -9.71 -19.70
CA ILE A 62 16.43 -9.77 -21.17
C ILE A 62 16.52 -11.19 -21.72
N GLY A 63 16.66 -12.21 -20.85
CA GLY A 63 16.70 -13.63 -21.21
C GLY A 63 15.41 -14.38 -20.93
N ALA A 64 14.46 -13.78 -20.21
CA ALA A 64 13.18 -14.39 -19.89
C ALA A 64 12.34 -14.70 -21.15
N PRO A 65 11.56 -15.80 -21.12
CA PRO A 65 10.53 -16.03 -22.12
C PRO A 65 9.58 -14.84 -22.23
N GLN A 66 9.15 -14.51 -23.46
CA GLN A 66 8.12 -13.50 -23.65
C GLN A 66 6.86 -13.84 -22.84
N ILE A 67 6.30 -12.83 -22.20
CA ILE A 67 5.01 -12.94 -21.53
C ILE A 67 3.92 -13.05 -22.59
N ASN A 68 3.15 -14.12 -22.53
CA ASN A 68 1.95 -14.28 -23.36
C ASN A 68 0.73 -13.62 -22.71
N ALA A 69 -0.32 -13.40 -23.49
CA ALA A 69 -1.52 -12.71 -23.04
C ALA A 69 -2.24 -13.41 -21.88
N THR A 70 -2.25 -14.75 -21.89
CA THR A 70 -2.84 -15.56 -20.82
C THR A 70 -2.13 -15.33 -19.49
N ALA A 71 -0.80 -15.32 -19.49
CA ALA A 71 0.00 -15.06 -18.31
C ALA A 71 -0.26 -13.65 -17.77
N LEU A 72 -0.26 -12.62 -18.63
CA LEU A 72 -0.57 -11.26 -18.21
C LEU A 72 -2.00 -11.13 -17.66
N THR A 73 -2.98 -11.74 -18.32
CA THR A 73 -4.37 -11.76 -17.85
C THR A 73 -4.48 -12.44 -16.48
N SER A 74 -3.77 -13.57 -16.29
CA SER A 74 -3.72 -14.26 -15.00
C SER A 74 -3.10 -13.38 -13.92
N THR A 75 -1.99 -12.70 -14.20
CA THR A 75 -1.37 -11.75 -13.25
C THR A 75 -2.36 -10.66 -12.86
N LEU A 76 -3.01 -10.01 -13.82
CA LEU A 76 -3.99 -8.95 -13.57
C LEU A 76 -5.16 -9.45 -12.69
N ASN A 77 -5.67 -10.64 -12.97
CA ASN A 77 -6.73 -11.25 -12.16
C ASN A 77 -6.24 -11.59 -10.75
N SER A 78 -5.05 -12.17 -10.58
CA SER A 78 -4.49 -12.47 -9.26
C SER A 78 -4.25 -11.20 -8.42
N VAL A 79 -3.81 -10.12 -9.06
CA VAL A 79 -3.70 -8.81 -8.40
C VAL A 79 -5.08 -8.28 -8.01
N SER A 80 -6.06 -8.34 -8.92
CA SER A 80 -7.45 -7.96 -8.64
C SER A 80 -8.04 -8.73 -7.46
N ASP A 81 -7.80 -10.05 -7.39
CA ASP A 81 -8.26 -10.91 -6.31
C ASP A 81 -7.59 -10.55 -4.98
N ALA A 82 -6.27 -10.30 -4.98
CA ALA A 82 -5.55 -9.88 -3.78
C ALA A 82 -6.07 -8.53 -3.24
N LEU A 83 -6.37 -7.58 -4.13
CA LEU A 83 -6.98 -6.30 -3.78
C LEU A 83 -8.37 -6.50 -3.17
N ALA A 84 -9.21 -7.33 -3.81
CA ALA A 84 -10.56 -7.62 -3.34
C ALA A 84 -10.56 -8.34 -1.98
N VAL A 85 -9.69 -9.35 -1.79
CA VAL A 85 -9.53 -10.05 -0.51
C VAL A 85 -9.13 -9.08 0.59
N THR A 86 -8.16 -8.20 0.33
CA THR A 86 -7.72 -7.18 1.29
C THR A 86 -8.86 -6.23 1.65
N GLY A 87 -9.60 -5.74 0.64
CA GLY A 87 -10.76 -4.87 0.85
C GLY A 87 -11.84 -5.54 1.70
N ASN A 88 -12.13 -6.82 1.43
CA ASN A 88 -13.09 -7.61 2.19
C ASN A 88 -12.65 -7.80 3.64
N SER A 89 -11.36 -8.10 3.88
CA SER A 89 -10.80 -8.25 5.24
C SER A 89 -10.93 -7.00 6.10
N VAL A 90 -10.95 -5.81 5.49
CA VAL A 90 -11.07 -4.54 6.22
C VAL A 90 -12.46 -3.90 6.15
N SER A 91 -13.38 -4.47 5.36
CA SER A 91 -14.70 -3.88 5.07
C SER A 91 -15.59 -3.61 6.30
N ASN A 92 -15.46 -4.42 7.35
CA ASN A 92 -16.22 -4.28 8.60
C ASN A 92 -15.51 -3.41 9.65
N ILE A 93 -14.30 -2.93 9.35
CA ILE A 93 -13.55 -2.06 10.25
C ILE A 93 -14.10 -0.64 10.11
N THR A 94 -14.34 0.00 11.25
CA THR A 94 -14.80 1.39 11.33
C THR A 94 -13.78 2.21 12.10
N ALA A 95 -13.90 3.54 12.08
CA ALA A 95 -13.05 4.40 12.89
C ALA A 95 -13.05 4.03 14.39
N ASN A 96 -14.17 3.48 14.90
CA ASN A 96 -14.30 3.08 16.30
C ASN A 96 -13.65 1.72 16.62
N THR A 97 -13.57 0.82 15.63
CA THR A 97 -12.97 -0.51 15.80
C THR A 97 -11.53 -0.57 15.27
N LEU A 98 -11.05 0.51 14.65
CA LEU A 98 -9.74 0.63 14.02
C LEU A 98 -8.58 0.20 14.94
N ALA A 99 -8.53 0.72 16.17
CA ALA A 99 -7.42 0.41 17.09
C ALA A 99 -7.37 -1.08 17.45
N GLN A 100 -8.53 -1.70 17.65
CA GLN A 100 -8.64 -3.13 18.01
C GLN A 100 -8.34 -4.04 16.81
N GLN A 101 -8.75 -3.61 15.62
CA GLN A 101 -8.58 -4.36 14.36
C GLN A 101 -7.29 -3.96 13.61
N PHE A 102 -6.42 -3.17 14.23
CA PHE A 102 -5.17 -2.73 13.64
C PHE A 102 -4.27 -3.90 13.17
N PRO A 103 -4.10 -4.98 13.94
CA PRO A 103 -3.33 -6.15 13.47
C PRO A 103 -3.90 -6.76 12.18
N THR A 104 -5.23 -6.77 12.03
CA THR A 104 -5.90 -7.23 10.81
C THR A 104 -5.52 -6.36 9.61
N ILE A 105 -5.44 -5.04 9.79
CA ILE A 105 -5.03 -4.11 8.73
C ILE A 105 -3.59 -4.38 8.31
N VAL A 106 -2.66 -4.44 9.27
CA VAL A 106 -1.23 -4.67 8.98
C VAL A 106 -1.03 -6.00 8.26
N ASN A 107 -1.66 -7.08 8.74
CA ASN A 107 -1.57 -8.39 8.10
C ASN A 107 -2.16 -8.39 6.69
N SER A 108 -3.29 -7.72 6.48
CA SER A 108 -3.93 -7.64 5.16
C SER A 108 -3.05 -6.87 4.17
N LEU A 109 -2.49 -5.72 4.57
CA LEU A 109 -1.58 -4.93 3.74
C LEU A 109 -0.26 -5.65 3.46
N SER A 110 0.28 -6.37 4.44
CA SER A 110 1.48 -7.21 4.27
C SER A 110 1.24 -8.34 3.27
N THR A 111 0.11 -9.04 3.40
CA THR A 111 -0.29 -10.11 2.48
C THR A 111 -0.48 -9.57 1.07
N LEU A 112 -1.15 -8.42 0.92
CA LEU A 112 -1.33 -7.75 -0.36
C LEU A 112 0.02 -7.42 -1.00
N ALA A 113 0.93 -6.80 -0.25
CA ALA A 113 2.23 -6.42 -0.78
C ALA A 113 3.05 -7.64 -1.23
N GLY A 114 3.07 -8.72 -0.44
CA GLY A 114 3.72 -9.97 -0.83
C GLY A 114 3.09 -10.61 -2.08
N ALA A 115 1.76 -10.56 -2.20
CA ALA A 115 1.06 -11.03 -3.40
C ALA A 115 1.41 -10.17 -4.62
N LEU A 116 1.49 -8.85 -4.48
CA LEU A 116 1.89 -7.96 -5.57
C LEU A 116 3.29 -8.29 -6.06
N VAL A 117 4.28 -8.32 -5.15
CA VAL A 117 5.67 -8.65 -5.47
C VAL A 117 5.74 -9.96 -6.26
N THR A 118 5.17 -11.04 -5.72
CA THR A 118 5.15 -12.38 -6.35
C THR A 118 4.54 -12.38 -7.76
N ASN A 119 3.44 -11.66 -7.98
CA ASN A 119 2.68 -11.76 -9.22
C ASN A 119 3.16 -10.81 -10.33
N ILE A 120 3.71 -9.64 -9.96
CA ILE A 120 3.98 -8.57 -10.94
C ILE A 120 5.43 -8.50 -11.38
N GLY A 121 6.38 -9.04 -10.60
CA GLY A 121 7.81 -8.89 -10.83
C GLY A 121 8.19 -9.24 -12.27
N GLY A 122 7.81 -10.44 -12.72
CA GLY A 122 8.07 -10.89 -14.09
C GLY A 122 7.45 -9.99 -15.18
N VAL A 123 6.26 -9.43 -14.95
CA VAL A 123 5.59 -8.53 -15.91
C VAL A 123 6.33 -7.21 -16.10
N ILE A 124 6.83 -6.65 -15.00
CA ILE A 124 7.53 -5.37 -14.99
C ILE A 124 8.95 -5.52 -15.56
N THR A 125 9.64 -6.62 -15.25
CA THR A 125 11.04 -6.82 -15.64
C THR A 125 11.22 -7.42 -17.04
N THR A 126 10.21 -8.12 -17.58
CA THR A 126 10.28 -8.67 -18.94
C THR A 126 10.11 -7.56 -19.98
N PRO A 127 11.02 -7.41 -20.95
CA PRO A 127 10.90 -6.42 -22.02
C PRO A 127 9.65 -6.62 -22.89
N VAL A 128 9.05 -5.50 -23.34
CA VAL A 128 7.97 -5.51 -24.34
C VAL A 128 8.58 -5.60 -25.73
N THR A 129 8.63 -6.80 -26.28
CA THR A 129 9.25 -7.08 -27.60
C THR A 129 8.24 -7.38 -28.70
N SER A 130 6.97 -7.60 -28.35
CA SER A 130 5.87 -7.82 -29.29
C SER A 130 4.52 -7.46 -28.67
N THR A 131 3.51 -7.30 -29.51
CA THR A 131 2.13 -7.00 -29.12
C THR A 131 1.23 -8.21 -29.31
N PHE A 132 0.21 -8.38 -28.47
CA PHE A 132 -0.72 -9.50 -28.62
C PHE A 132 -1.63 -9.37 -29.85
N ASN A 133 -2.28 -10.45 -30.26
CA ASN A 133 -3.36 -10.35 -31.23
C ASN A 133 -4.56 -9.59 -30.66
N GLN A 134 -5.49 -9.16 -31.51
CA GLN A 134 -6.58 -8.27 -31.09
C GLN A 134 -7.51 -8.87 -30.02
N ALA A 135 -7.83 -10.17 -30.11
CA ALA A 135 -8.69 -10.84 -29.14
C ALA A 135 -8.02 -10.91 -27.76
N ASP A 136 -6.73 -11.24 -27.74
CA ASP A 136 -5.93 -11.27 -26.53
C ASP A 136 -5.75 -9.89 -25.90
N GLN A 137 -5.58 -8.84 -26.71
CA GLN A 137 -5.52 -7.47 -26.20
C GLN A 137 -6.83 -7.05 -25.52
N LEU A 138 -7.99 -7.48 -26.04
CA LEU A 138 -9.29 -7.24 -25.39
C LEU A 138 -9.40 -7.95 -24.04
N ASN A 139 -8.97 -9.21 -23.96
CA ASN A 139 -9.00 -9.99 -22.72
C ASN A 139 -8.11 -9.34 -21.64
N VAL A 140 -6.88 -8.97 -22.01
CA VAL A 140 -5.95 -8.25 -21.13
C VAL A 140 -6.55 -6.91 -20.70
N TYR A 141 -7.15 -6.15 -21.62
CA TYR A 141 -7.78 -4.87 -21.29
C TYR A 141 -8.92 -5.04 -20.28
N ASN A 142 -9.80 -6.02 -20.47
CA ASN A 142 -10.91 -6.27 -19.53
C ASN A 142 -10.40 -6.66 -18.13
N ALA A 143 -9.37 -7.51 -18.06
CA ALA A 143 -8.73 -7.83 -16.78
C ALA A 143 -8.08 -6.60 -16.13
N PHE A 144 -7.46 -5.73 -16.93
CA PHE A 144 -6.88 -4.49 -16.45
C PHE A 144 -7.93 -3.51 -15.88
N VAL A 145 -9.11 -3.43 -16.51
CA VAL A 145 -10.25 -2.66 -15.99
C VAL A 145 -10.70 -3.21 -14.63
N ASN A 146 -10.88 -4.52 -14.50
CA ASN A 146 -11.30 -5.15 -13.23
C ASN A 146 -10.29 -4.89 -12.11
N MET A 147 -8.99 -5.06 -12.39
CA MET A 147 -7.92 -4.76 -11.46
C MET A 147 -7.94 -3.29 -11.03
N THR A 148 -8.14 -2.36 -11.96
CA THR A 148 -8.22 -0.92 -11.67
C THR A 148 -9.41 -0.60 -10.77
N GLN A 149 -10.57 -1.22 -11.00
CA GLN A 149 -11.76 -1.03 -10.14
C GLN A 149 -11.54 -1.59 -8.74
N ALA A 150 -10.91 -2.77 -8.62
CA ALA A 150 -10.57 -3.34 -7.32
C ALA A 150 -9.58 -2.45 -6.55
N ASN A 151 -8.63 -1.83 -7.26
CA ASN A 151 -7.68 -0.88 -6.68
C ASN A 151 -8.37 0.37 -6.12
N ASP A 152 -9.17 1.03 -6.95
CA ASP A 152 -9.92 2.24 -6.58
C ASP A 152 -10.82 1.99 -5.37
N GLN A 153 -11.50 0.84 -5.34
CA GLN A 153 -12.33 0.43 -4.20
C GLN A 153 -11.49 0.24 -2.93
N LEU A 154 -10.34 -0.41 -3.00
CA LEU A 154 -9.46 -0.61 -1.84
C LEU A 154 -8.95 0.73 -1.30
N ILE A 155 -8.44 1.59 -2.17
CA ILE A 155 -7.89 2.89 -1.77
C ILE A 155 -8.95 3.79 -1.17
N LYS A 156 -10.16 3.82 -1.74
CA LYS A 156 -11.30 4.56 -1.15
C LYS A 156 -11.74 3.97 0.18
N THR A 157 -11.65 2.66 0.37
CA THR A 157 -11.97 2.00 1.65
C THR A 157 -11.06 2.49 2.77
N PHE A 158 -9.77 2.72 2.50
CA PHE A 158 -8.85 3.27 3.49
C PHE A 158 -8.92 4.81 3.59
N LEU A 159 -8.73 5.49 2.46
CA LEU A 159 -8.35 6.91 2.40
C LEU A 159 -9.42 7.83 1.81
N GLY A 160 -10.50 7.27 1.25
CA GLY A 160 -11.60 8.03 0.67
C GLY A 160 -12.33 8.89 1.71
N PRO A 161 -13.32 9.73 1.33
CA PRO A 161 -13.99 10.64 2.26
C PRO A 161 -14.65 9.97 3.48
N SER A 162 -15.07 8.71 3.31
CA SER A 162 -15.64 7.87 4.37
C SER A 162 -14.74 6.68 4.71
N GLY A 163 -13.47 6.74 4.32
CA GLY A 163 -12.52 5.66 4.51
C GLY A 163 -12.18 5.44 5.99
N ILE A 164 -11.75 4.23 6.32
CA ILE A 164 -11.54 3.76 7.71
C ILE A 164 -10.58 4.67 8.48
N VAL A 165 -9.58 5.24 7.81
CA VAL A 165 -8.52 6.03 8.44
C VAL A 165 -8.61 7.52 8.13
N THR A 166 -9.72 7.99 7.56
CA THR A 166 -9.87 9.38 7.08
C THR A 166 -9.58 10.43 8.13
N ASN A 167 -10.11 10.23 9.34
CA ASN A 167 -9.95 11.13 10.47
C ASN A 167 -9.01 10.55 11.54
N SER A 168 -8.19 9.57 11.18
CA SER A 168 -7.29 8.87 12.10
C SER A 168 -5.88 9.44 12.04
N LEU A 169 -5.18 9.44 13.17
CA LEU A 169 -3.75 9.71 13.23
C LEU A 169 -2.91 8.64 12.48
N LEU A 170 -3.50 7.50 12.19
CA LEU A 170 -2.89 6.43 11.39
C LEU A 170 -3.02 6.68 9.87
N ARG A 171 -3.71 7.75 9.44
CA ARG A 171 -3.89 8.07 8.01
C ARG A 171 -2.56 8.16 7.28
N GLN A 172 -1.62 8.92 7.81
CA GLN A 172 -0.32 9.14 7.17
C GLN A 172 0.54 7.86 7.16
N PRO A 173 0.75 7.15 8.28
CA PRO A 173 1.45 5.86 8.29
C PRO A 173 0.86 4.83 7.32
N ILE A 174 -0.47 4.68 7.27
CA ILE A 174 -1.13 3.74 6.35
C ILE A 174 -1.04 4.25 4.90
N GLY A 175 -1.12 5.56 4.68
CA GLY A 175 -0.92 6.20 3.39
C GLY A 175 0.46 5.90 2.79
N ILE A 176 1.52 5.87 3.62
CA ILE A 176 2.87 5.49 3.17
C ILE A 176 2.91 4.05 2.67
N VAL A 177 2.32 3.11 3.43
CA VAL A 177 2.25 1.69 3.03
C VAL A 177 1.46 1.54 1.73
N LEU A 178 0.29 2.17 1.63
CA LEU A 178 -0.53 2.17 0.42
C LEU A 178 0.19 2.82 -0.76
N ASN A 179 1.01 3.87 -0.55
CA ASN A 179 1.80 4.49 -1.61
C ASN A 179 2.79 3.51 -2.25
N LEU A 180 3.45 2.68 -1.42
CA LEU A 180 4.38 1.65 -1.92
C LEU A 180 3.66 0.56 -2.71
N ILE A 181 2.45 0.20 -2.28
CA ILE A 181 1.56 -0.72 -3.00
C ILE A 181 1.12 -0.11 -4.35
N GLU A 182 0.63 1.13 -4.34
CA GLU A 182 0.15 1.82 -5.54
C GLU A 182 1.24 2.00 -6.60
N ARG A 183 2.49 2.28 -6.20
CA ARG A 183 3.62 2.37 -7.14
C ARG A 183 3.84 1.08 -7.93
N SER A 184 3.70 -0.07 -7.26
CA SER A 184 3.77 -1.38 -7.90
C SER A 184 2.65 -1.57 -8.93
N ILE A 185 1.44 -1.11 -8.62
CA ILE A 185 0.27 -1.18 -9.50
C ILE A 185 0.42 -0.22 -10.69
N VAL A 186 0.97 0.98 -10.51
CA VAL A 186 1.31 1.91 -11.60
C VAL A 186 2.32 1.29 -12.56
N ASN A 187 3.38 0.64 -12.05
CA ASN A 187 4.38 -0.02 -12.88
C ASN A 187 3.76 -1.17 -13.69
N LEU A 188 2.91 -1.99 -13.06
CA LEU A 188 2.15 -3.04 -13.73
C LEU A 188 1.23 -2.47 -14.82
N ALA A 189 0.53 -1.37 -14.54
CA ALA A 189 -0.33 -0.68 -15.50
C ALA A 189 0.46 -0.19 -16.72
N GLY A 190 1.61 0.45 -16.51
CA GLY A 190 2.49 0.89 -17.61
C GLY A 190 2.97 -0.29 -18.47
N ALA A 191 3.42 -1.37 -17.83
CA ALA A 191 3.86 -2.59 -18.50
C ALA A 191 2.71 -3.28 -19.28
N THR A 192 1.48 -3.19 -18.77
CA THR A 192 0.28 -3.73 -19.42
C THR A 192 -0.09 -2.92 -20.65
N ILE A 193 -0.20 -1.59 -20.53
CA ILE A 193 -0.60 -0.68 -21.61
C ILE A 193 0.33 -0.83 -22.82
N ALA A 194 1.63 -0.96 -22.59
CA ALA A 194 2.61 -1.15 -23.66
C ALA A 194 2.38 -2.43 -24.50
N ARG A 195 1.70 -3.44 -23.95
CA ARG A 195 1.41 -4.73 -24.60
C ARG A 195 0.06 -4.77 -25.32
N ILE A 196 -0.81 -3.77 -25.11
CA ILE A 196 -2.17 -3.68 -25.67
C ILE A 196 -2.43 -2.39 -26.48
N PRO A 197 -1.63 -2.09 -27.51
CA PRO A 197 -1.72 -0.81 -28.24
C PRO A 197 -3.10 -0.51 -28.85
N ALA A 198 -3.90 -1.53 -29.20
CA ALA A 198 -5.25 -1.33 -29.74
C ALA A 198 -6.23 -0.73 -28.73
N TYR A 199 -5.94 -0.86 -27.42
CA TYR A 199 -6.75 -0.34 -26.32
C TYR A 199 -6.01 0.73 -25.50
N ALA A 200 -4.89 1.25 -26.01
CA ALA A 200 -4.03 2.16 -25.26
C ALA A 200 -4.78 3.39 -24.76
N GLN A 201 -5.64 4.02 -25.60
CA GLN A 201 -6.40 5.21 -25.19
C GLN A 201 -7.35 4.92 -24.02
N GLN A 202 -8.08 3.81 -24.09
CA GLN A 202 -9.00 3.41 -23.03
C GLN A 202 -8.24 3.00 -21.76
N ALA A 203 -7.10 2.33 -21.92
CA ALA A 203 -6.24 1.93 -20.82
C ALA A 203 -5.57 3.13 -20.13
N GLN A 204 -5.31 4.23 -20.86
CA GLN A 204 -4.85 5.49 -20.24
C GLN A 204 -5.87 6.11 -19.29
N ASN A 205 -7.19 5.93 -19.54
CA ASN A 205 -8.20 6.37 -18.59
C ASN A 205 -8.11 5.58 -17.28
N GLN A 206 -7.85 4.28 -17.36
CA GLN A 206 -7.64 3.44 -16.17
C GLN A 206 -6.36 3.84 -15.43
N LEU A 207 -5.27 4.13 -16.15
CA LEU A 207 -4.05 4.66 -15.53
C LEU A 207 -4.28 5.99 -14.82
N SER A 208 -5.13 6.86 -15.36
CA SER A 208 -5.50 8.11 -14.69
C SER A 208 -6.23 7.86 -13.36
N THR A 209 -7.06 6.83 -13.26
CA THR A 209 -7.70 6.41 -12.00
C THR A 209 -6.64 5.96 -10.99
N ILE A 210 -5.72 5.07 -11.40
CA ILE A 210 -4.63 4.59 -10.54
C ILE A 210 -3.75 5.77 -10.07
N HIS A 211 -3.46 6.74 -10.92
CA HIS A 211 -2.73 7.95 -10.50
C HIS A 211 -3.51 8.82 -9.52
N ALA A 212 -4.84 8.89 -9.64
CA ALA A 212 -5.67 9.60 -8.67
C ALA A 212 -5.64 8.90 -7.30
N ASP A 213 -5.69 7.56 -7.29
CA ASP A 213 -5.56 6.74 -6.10
C ASP A 213 -4.18 6.92 -5.44
N LEU A 214 -3.10 6.82 -6.23
CA LEU A 214 -1.75 7.12 -5.77
C LEU A 214 -1.67 8.53 -5.17
N ALA A 215 -2.29 9.54 -5.78
CA ALA A 215 -2.30 10.90 -5.24
C ALA A 215 -3.05 10.98 -3.88
N LEU A 216 -4.09 10.17 -3.66
CA LEU A 216 -4.77 10.09 -2.36
C LEU A 216 -3.86 9.52 -1.26
N THR A 217 -2.93 8.62 -1.60
CA THR A 217 -1.94 8.08 -0.64
C THR A 217 -0.90 9.11 -0.20
N ILE A 218 -0.66 10.14 -1.02
CA ILE A 218 0.33 11.20 -0.76
C ILE A 218 -0.32 12.44 -0.12
N LYS A 219 -1.60 12.71 -0.43
CA LYS A 219 -2.37 13.80 0.17
C LYS A 219 -2.66 13.49 1.65
N THR A 220 -1.69 13.85 2.48
CA THR A 220 -1.72 13.77 3.94
C THR A 220 -1.01 14.98 4.51
#